data_AF-I4WRA7-F1
#
_entry.id   AF-I4WRA7-F1
#
_cell.length_a   1.000
_cell.length_b   1.000
_cell.length_c   1.000
_cell.angle_alpha   90.00
_cell.angle_beta   90.00
_cell.angle_gamma   90.00
#
_symmetry.space_group_name_H-M   'P 1'
#
loop_
_entity.id
_entity.type
_entity.pdbx_description
1 polymer ?
#
loop_
_entity_poly.entity_id
_entity_poly.type
_entity_poly.pdbx_seq_one_letter_code
_entity_poly.pdbx_strand_id
1 'polypeptide(L)' 'MGSGFMRNFDDAAGGHWQAAVLDGSFGGTLLVFSCSGDGAVRKTAMSAQNMRLAEQDLAGMSESRLRELLAESVPWA' A
#
# COMPACT_ATOMS: atom_id res chain seq x y z
N MET A 1 7.95 -16.31 10.62
CA MET A 1 7.76 -14.85 10.55
C MET A 1 7.47 -14.54 9.10
N GLY A 2 6.19 -14.38 8.74
CA GLY A 2 5.83 -14.01 7.38
C GLY A 2 6.25 -12.57 7.16
N SER A 3 7.31 -12.35 6.40
CA SER A 3 7.66 -11.01 5.91
C SER A 3 6.51 -10.58 5.01
N GLY A 4 5.61 -9.73 5.50
CA GLY A 4 4.53 -9.18 4.69
C GLY A 4 5.12 -8.55 3.43
N PHE A 5 4.52 -8.84 2.27
CA PHE A 5 5.04 -8.35 1.00
C PHE A 5 5.05 -6.81 1.00
N MET A 6 6.21 -6.23 0.73
CA MET A 6 6.43 -4.80 0.73
C MET A 6 7.06 -4.40 -0.60
N ARG A 7 6.44 -3.41 -1.26
CA ARG A 7 6.83 -2.95 -2.60
C ARG A 7 7.24 -1.49 -2.54
N ASN A 8 8.48 -1.21 -2.93
CA ASN A 8 8.99 0.15 -3.06
C ASN A 8 8.62 0.69 -4.45
N PHE A 9 8.25 1.96 -4.52
CA PHE A 9 8.02 2.67 -5.77
C PHE A 9 8.24 4.18 -5.57
N ASP A 10 8.56 4.87 -6.67
CA ASP A 10 8.72 6.32 -6.65
C ASP A 10 7.43 6.97 -7.15
N ASP A 11 7.02 8.08 -6.55
CA ASP A 11 5.94 8.91 -7.11
C ASP A 11 6.47 9.80 -8.26
N ALA A 12 5.55 10.50 -8.94
CA ALA A 12 5.90 11.40 -10.05
C ALA A 12 6.64 12.67 -9.59
N ALA A 13 6.64 12.99 -8.30
CA ALA A 13 7.33 14.12 -7.68
C ALA A 13 8.73 13.74 -7.14
N GLY A 14 9.15 12.47 -7.26
CA GLY A 14 10.42 11.97 -6.74
C GLY A 14 10.37 11.54 -5.26
N GLY A 15 9.18 11.43 -4.67
CA GLY A 15 8.98 10.85 -3.35
C GLY A 15 9.12 9.34 -3.37
N HIS A 16 9.92 8.79 -2.46
CA HIS A 16 10.10 7.35 -2.27
C HIS A 16 8.99 6.79 -1.37
N TRP A 17 8.18 5.91 -1.92
CA TRP A 17 7.05 5.30 -1.21
C TRP A 17 7.21 3.79 -1.07
N GLN A 18 6.72 3.29 0.05
CA GLN A 18 6.61 1.87 0.35
C GLN A 18 5.14 1.49 0.48
N ALA A 19 4.70 0.56 -0.36
CA ALA A 19 3.39 -0.05 -0.27
C ALA A 19 3.49 -1.39 0.48
N ALA A 20 2.65 -1.59 1.49
CA ALA A 20 2.55 -2.83 2.25
C ALA A 20 1.08 -3.16 2.52
N VAL A 21 0.76 -4.45 2.59
CA VAL A 21 -0.58 -4.88 3.00
C VAL A 21 -0.61 -5.11 4.51
N LEU A 22 -1.66 -4.61 5.15
CA LEU A 22 -1.96 -4.82 6.56
C LEU A 22 -3.34 -5.44 6.73
N ASP A 23 -3.47 -6.24 7.78
CA ASP A 23 -4.76 -6.77 8.19
C ASP A 23 -5.53 -5.62 8.85
N GLY A 24 -6.65 -5.24 8.24
CA GLY A 24 -7.53 -4.20 8.74
C GLY A 24 -8.48 -4.77 9.78
N SER A 25 -8.83 -3.96 10.78
CA SER A 25 -9.92 -4.31 11.67
C SER A 25 -11.22 -4.54 10.87
N PHE A 26 -12.03 -5.52 11.28
CA PHE A 26 -13.28 -5.95 10.61
C PHE A 26 -13.11 -6.83 9.34
N GLY A 27 -11.98 -7.54 9.22
CA GLY A 27 -11.81 -8.58 8.19
C GLY A 27 -11.57 -8.03 6.78
N GLY A 28 -11.26 -6.74 6.66
CA GLY A 28 -10.79 -6.13 5.42
C GLY A 28 -9.26 -6.06 5.40
N THR A 29 -8.66 -6.02 4.22
CA THR A 29 -7.24 -5.74 4.06
C THR A 29 -7.03 -4.25 3.74
N LEU A 30 -5.97 -3.67 4.28
CA LEU A 30 -5.57 -2.30 4.02
C LEU A 30 -4.28 -2.29 3.23
N LEU A 31 -4.23 -1.44 2.22
CA LEU A 31 -2.97 -1.09 1.55
C LEU A 31 -2.45 0.18 2.19
N VAL A 32 -1.25 0.11 2.73
CA VAL A 32 -0.59 1.21 3.45
C VAL A 32 0.61 1.67 2.66
N PHE A 33 0.71 2.98 2.52
CA PHE A 33 1.78 3.69 1.85
C PHE A 33 2.57 4.49 2.88
N SER A 34 3.86 4.21 3.01
CA SER A 34 4.78 5.00 3.84
C SER A 34 5.75 5.76 2.96
N CYS A 35 5.83 7.08 3.14
CA CYS A 35 6.85 7.91 2.53
C CYS A 35 8.13 7.80 3.35
N SER A 36 9.25 7.46 2.70
CA SER A 36 10.55 7.38 3.35
C SER A 36 11.16 8.75 3.66
N GLY A 37 10.66 9.81 3.02
CA GLY A 37 11.19 11.18 3.16
C GLY A 37 10.59 11.96 4.33
N ASP A 38 9.27 12.14 4.36
CA ASP A 38 8.58 12.98 5.34
C ASP A 38 7.92 12.18 6.47
N GLY A 39 7.94 10.84 6.39
CA GLY A 39 7.25 9.96 7.33
C GLY A 39 5.73 9.97 7.20
N ALA A 40 5.17 10.55 6.13
CA ALA A 40 3.75 10.51 5.87
C ALA A 40 3.31 9.08 5.60
N VAL A 41 2.27 8.66 6.31
CA VAL A 41 1.63 7.38 6.09
C VAL A 41 0.23 7.63 5.55
N ARG A 42 -0.11 6.92 4.48
CA ARG A 42 -1.43 6.94 3.87
C ARG A 42 -1.96 5.51 3.78
N LYS A 43 -3.28 5.36 3.76
CA LYS A 43 -3.96 4.06 3.66
C LYS A 43 -5.11 4.11 2.68
N THR A 44 -5.36 2.99 2.04
CA THR A 44 -6.58 2.77 1.26
C THR A 44 -7.11 1.37 1.54
N ALA A 45 -8.42 1.20 1.43
CA ALA A 45 -9.05 -0.10 1.58
C ALA A 45 -8.77 -0.96 0.34
N MET A 46 -8.32 -2.19 0.54
CA MET A 46 -8.24 -3.18 -0.54
C MET A 46 -9.47 -4.06 -0.53
N SER A 47 -10.00 -4.31 -1.73
CA SER A 47 -11.07 -5.28 -1.95
C SER A 47 -10.51 -6.71 -2.07
N ALA A 48 -9.58 -7.10 -1.20
CA ALA A 48 -9.03 -8.44 -1.19
C ALA A 48 -9.61 -9.26 -0.03
N GLN A 49 -10.04 -10.48 -0.35
CA GLN A 49 -10.75 -11.37 0.58
C GLN A 49 -9.84 -11.98 1.66
N ASN A 50 -8.53 -11.96 1.45
CA ASN A 50 -7.54 -12.42 2.42
C ASN A 50 -6.17 -11.78 2.15
N MET A 51 -5.29 -11.85 3.16
CA MET A 51 -3.92 -11.31 3.10
C MET A 51 -3.14 -11.83 1.90
N ARG A 52 -3.24 -13.13 1.59
CA ARG A 52 -2.45 -13.75 0.51
C ARG A 52 -2.82 -13.20 -0.86
N LEU A 53 -4.11 -13.03 -1.13
CA LEU A 53 -4.61 -12.40 -2.36
C LEU A 53 -4.17 -10.94 -2.42
N ALA A 54 -4.23 -10.23 -1.29
CA ALA A 54 -3.80 -8.85 -1.24
C ALA A 54 -2.30 -8.68 -1.56
N GLU A 55 -1.45 -9.57 -1.05
CA GLU A 55 -0.02 -9.61 -1.38
C GLU A 55 0.22 -9.94 -2.86
N GLN A 56 -0.55 -10.87 -3.43
CA GLN A 56 -0.47 -11.22 -4.85
C GLN A 56 -0.91 -10.05 -5.74
N ASP A 57 -1.99 -9.37 -5.38
CA ASP A 57 -2.48 -8.17 -6.05
C ASP A 57 -1.42 -7.06 -5.99
N LEU A 58 -0.84 -6.81 -4.81
CA LEU A 58 0.24 -5.84 -4.65
C LEU A 58 1.48 -6.21 -5.47
N ALA A 59 1.84 -7.48 -5.56
CA ALA A 59 2.95 -7.97 -6.37
C ALA A 59 2.70 -7.82 -7.88
N GLY A 60 1.44 -7.95 -8.33
CA GLY A 60 1.04 -7.78 -9.72
C GLY A 60 0.76 -6.34 -10.14
N MET A 61 0.59 -5.42 -9.19
CA MET A 61 0.30 -4.01 -9.49
C MET A 61 1.47 -3.31 -10.16
N SER A 62 1.18 -2.56 -11.23
CA SER A 62 2.14 -1.65 -11.84
C SER A 62 2.39 -0.43 -10.94
N GLU A 63 3.53 0.24 -11.11
CA GLU A 63 3.82 1.49 -10.38
C GLU A 63 2.79 2.58 -10.66
N SER A 64 2.30 2.68 -11.90
CA SER A 64 1.22 3.62 -12.26
C SER A 64 -0.02 3.38 -11.41
N ARG A 65 -0.41 2.11 -11.22
CA ARG A 65 -1.56 1.75 -10.39
C ARG A 65 -1.32 2.08 -8.91
N LEU A 66 -0.10 1.86 -8.41
CA LEU A 66 0.23 2.27 -7.04
C LEU A 66 0.16 3.78 -6.84
N ARG A 67 0.59 4.58 -7.82
CA ARG A 67 0.48 6.05 -7.79
C ARG A 67 -0.96 6.52 -7.81
N GLU A 68 -1.83 5.89 -8.60
CA GLU A 68 -3.28 6.16 -8.59
C GLU A 68 -3.88 5.88 -7.21
N LEU A 69 -3.61 4.70 -6.65
CA LEU A 69 -4.09 4.31 -5.32
C LEU A 69 -3.53 5.20 -4.21
N LEU A 70 -2.29 5.67 -4.35
CA LEU A 70 -1.70 6.66 -3.45
C LEU A 70 -2.45 8.00 -3.51
N ALA A 71 -2.82 8.46 -4.71
CA ALA A 71 -3.60 9.69 -4.86
C ALA A 71 -5.01 9.58 -4.26
N GLU A 72 -5.64 8.40 -4.37
CA GLU A 72 -6.95 8.08 -3.77
C GLU A 72 -6.88 7.79 -2.26
N SER A 73 -5.70 7.44 -1.74
CA SER A 73 -5.51 7.07 -0.35
C SER A 73 -5.74 8.24 0.61
N VAL A 74 -6.15 7.91 1.84
CA VAL A 74 -6.34 8.88 2.91
C VAL A 74 -5.14 8.86 3.88
N PRO A 75 -4.74 10.00 4.47
CA PRO A 75 -3.72 10.01 5.52
C PRO A 75 -4.08 9.10 6.70
N TRP A 76 -3.07 8.47 7.29
CA TRP A 76 -3.17 7.77 8.57
C TRP A 76 -3.17 8.82 9.71
N ALA A 77 -4.26 9.58 9.81
CA ALA A 77 -4.54 10.48 10.93
C ALA A 77 -5.28 9.76 12.05
#